data_AF-A0A2D6EWD0-F1
#
_entry.id   AF-A0A2D6EWD0-F1
#
_cell.length_a   1.000
_cell.length_b   1.000
_cell.length_c   1.000
_cell.angle_alpha   90.00
_cell.angle_beta   90.00
_cell.angle_gamma   90.00
#
_symmetry.space_group_name_H-M   'P 1'
#
loop_
_entity.id
_entity.type
_entity.pdbx_description
1 polymer ?
#
loop_
_entity_poly.entity_id
_entity_poly.type
_entity_poly.pdbx_seq_one_letter_code
_entity_poly.pdbx_strand_id
1 'polypeptide(L)'
;MKRVRVDKVFSPLEHDVLQILWRQKSLRVRQIFDQLKKKRKVALSSVAVILDRLHAKGIVKRTIEKARGGVRYVYCVAEEKSKFEQQHIGKVVDQLVRRFGNTAVAYFQERFK
;
A
#
# COMPACT_ATOMS: atom_id res chain seq x y z
N MET A 1 -11.03 21.61 5.58
CA MET A 1 -9.84 20.73 5.53
C MET A 1 -9.99 19.75 4.37
N LYS A 2 -9.17 19.85 3.31
CA LYS A 2 -9.20 18.89 2.18
C LYS A 2 -8.53 17.59 2.63
N ARG A 3 -9.28 16.48 2.68
CA ARG A 3 -8.73 15.13 2.91
C ARG A 3 -7.71 14.83 1.82
N VAL A 4 -6.45 14.66 2.20
CA VAL A 4 -5.41 14.14 1.30
C VAL A 4 -5.82 12.73 0.92
N ARG A 5 -6.12 12.49 -0.35
CA ARG A 5 -6.49 11.16 -0.83
C ARG A 5 -5.22 10.31 -0.92
N VAL A 6 -5.21 9.16 -0.24
CA VAL A 6 -4.12 8.17 -0.25
C VAL A 6 -3.80 7.61 -1.65
N ASP A 7 -4.69 7.86 -2.60
CA ASP A 7 -4.55 7.57 -4.04
C ASP A 7 -3.21 8.03 -4.66
N LYS A 8 -2.51 8.99 -4.04
CA LYS A 8 -1.23 9.53 -4.55
C LYS A 8 0.04 9.00 -3.86
N VAL A 9 -0.08 8.25 -2.76
CA VAL A 9 1.10 7.70 -2.04
C VAL A 9 1.52 6.34 -2.59
N PHE A 10 0.57 5.59 -3.14
CA PHE A 10 0.79 4.28 -3.72
C PHE A 10 0.82 4.32 -5.24
N SER A 11 1.61 3.44 -5.84
CA SER A 11 1.48 3.21 -7.28
C SER A 11 0.06 2.69 -7.60
N PRO A 12 -0.45 2.89 -8.82
CA PRO A 12 -1.81 2.49 -9.18
C PRO A 12 -2.10 1.00 -8.91
N LEU A 13 -1.11 0.13 -9.08
CA LEU A 13 -1.26 -1.30 -8.82
C LEU A 13 -1.25 -1.65 -7.33
N GLU A 14 -0.39 -1.01 -6.53
CA GLU A 14 -0.42 -1.15 -5.06
C GLU A 14 -1.76 -0.68 -4.50
N HIS A 15 -2.27 0.45 -4.99
CA HIS A 15 -3.56 0.98 -4.57
C HIS A 15 -4.70 -0.02 -4.83
N ASP A 16 -4.76 -0.60 -6.02
CA ASP A 16 -5.80 -1.57 -6.36
C ASP A 16 -5.71 -2.86 -5.52
N VAL A 17 -4.49 -3.34 -5.24
CA VAL A 17 -4.27 -4.48 -4.34
C VAL A 17 -4.77 -4.17 -2.93
N LEU A 18 -4.43 -2.99 -2.39
CA LEU A 18 -4.86 -2.58 -1.05
C LEU A 18 -6.37 -2.37 -0.97
N GLN A 19 -7.01 -1.83 -2.01
CA GLN A 19 -8.47 -1.74 -2.07
C GLN A 19 -9.15 -3.11 -1.97
N ILE A 20 -8.60 -4.12 -2.64
CA ILE A 20 -9.14 -5.49 -2.57
C ILE A 20 -8.97 -6.05 -1.15
N LEU A 21 -7.78 -5.89 -0.56
CA LEU A 21 -7.47 -6.39 0.79
C LEU A 21 -8.23 -5.64 1.91
N TRP A 22 -8.53 -4.36 1.75
CA TRP A 22 -9.38 -3.63 2.70
C TRP A 22 -10.83 -4.10 2.66
N ARG A 23 -11.33 -4.54 1.50
CA ARG A 23 -12.69 -5.08 1.37
C ARG A 23 -12.79 -6.52 1.86
N GLN A 24 -11.72 -7.30 1.72
CA GLN A 24 -11.69 -8.72 2.07
C GLN A 24 -10.52 -8.99 3.00
N LYS A 25 -10.83 -9.29 4.27
CA LYS A 25 -9.86 -9.34 5.38
C LYS A 25 -8.62 -10.18 5.10
N SER A 26 -8.71 -11.27 4.32
CA SER A 26 -7.56 -12.15 4.05
C SER A 26 -7.72 -12.87 2.71
N LEU A 27 -6.72 -12.80 1.83
CA LEU A 27 -6.77 -13.38 0.50
C LEU A 27 -5.45 -13.98 0.04
N ARG A 28 -5.54 -14.99 -0.82
CA ARG A 28 -4.40 -15.56 -1.55
C ARG A 28 -4.04 -14.72 -2.77
N VAL A 29 -2.79 -14.81 -3.21
CA VAL A 29 -2.29 -14.15 -4.44
C VAL A 29 -3.23 -14.38 -5.63
N ARG A 30 -3.65 -15.63 -5.86
CA ARG A 30 -4.56 -15.99 -6.97
C ARG A 30 -5.93 -15.30 -6.87
N GLN A 31 -6.49 -15.16 -5.67
CA GLN A 31 -7.77 -14.49 -5.46
C GLN A 31 -7.69 -12.98 -5.71
N ILE A 32 -6.56 -12.36 -5.35
CA ILE A 32 -6.30 -10.95 -5.62
C ILE A 32 -6.11 -10.75 -7.13
N PHE A 33 -5.33 -11.62 -7.77
CA PHE A 33 -5.14 -11.62 -9.21
C PHE A 33 -6.47 -11.77 -9.99
N ASP A 34 -7.32 -12.71 -9.59
CA ASP A 34 -8.61 -12.94 -10.24
C ASP A 34 -9.56 -11.75 -10.18
N GLN A 35 -9.40 -10.88 -9.18
CA GLN A 35 -10.13 -9.62 -9.06
C GLN A 35 -9.47 -8.50 -9.86
N LEU A 36 -8.13 -8.39 -9.83
CA LEU A 36 -7.38 -7.38 -10.57
C LEU A 36 -7.48 -7.54 -12.07
N LYS A 37 -7.44 -8.78 -12.58
CA LYS A 37 -7.47 -9.06 -14.02
C LYS A 37 -8.75 -8.58 -14.71
N LYS A 38 -9.84 -8.37 -13.94
CA LYS A 38 -11.11 -7.82 -14.44
C LYS A 38 -11.01 -6.32 -14.78
N LYS A 39 -10.03 -5.62 -14.19
CA LYS A 39 -9.85 -4.16 -14.35
C LYS A 39 -8.56 -3.81 -15.09
N ARG A 40 -7.53 -4.66 -15.03
CA ARG A 40 -6.22 -4.40 -15.64
C ARG A 40 -5.61 -5.65 -16.24
N LYS A 41 -4.84 -5.49 -17.31
CA LYS A 41 -3.92 -6.54 -17.80
C LYS A 41 -2.70 -6.58 -16.89
N VAL A 42 -2.65 -7.55 -15.98
CA VAL A 42 -1.52 -7.79 -15.07
C VAL A 42 -1.13 -9.26 -15.12
N ALA A 43 0.13 -9.59 -14.85
CA ALA A 43 0.56 -10.98 -14.67
C ALA A 43 0.41 -11.41 -13.20
N LEU A 44 0.22 -12.71 -12.95
CA LEU A 44 0.14 -13.26 -11.59
C LEU A 44 1.42 -13.00 -10.79
N SER A 45 2.58 -13.11 -11.43
CA SER A 45 3.88 -12.81 -10.83
C SER A 45 3.99 -11.34 -10.41
N SER A 46 3.45 -10.40 -11.19
CA SER A 46 3.41 -8.98 -10.83
C SER A 46 2.61 -8.75 -9.55
N VAL A 47 1.47 -9.45 -9.38
CA VAL A 47 0.69 -9.38 -8.14
C VAL A 47 1.49 -9.92 -6.96
N ALA A 48 2.20 -11.04 -7.13
CA ALA A 48 3.07 -11.59 -6.10
C ALA A 48 4.19 -10.61 -5.70
N VAL A 49 4.90 -10.03 -6.67
CA VAL A 49 5.98 -9.05 -6.44
C VAL A 49 5.45 -7.82 -5.69
N ILE A 50 4.27 -7.31 -6.04
CA ILE A 50 3.67 -6.17 -5.35
C ILE A 50 3.31 -6.54 -3.91
N LEU A 51 2.74 -7.72 -3.68
CA LEU A 51 2.42 -8.19 -2.33
C LEU A 51 3.67 -8.35 -1.48
N ASP A 52 4.77 -8.87 -2.03
CA ASP A 52 6.03 -8.99 -1.32
C ASP A 52 6.65 -7.61 -1.02
N ARG A 53 6.56 -6.64 -1.93
CA ARG A 53 6.98 -5.25 -1.67
C ARG A 53 6.14 -4.59 -0.59
N LEU A 54 4.82 -4.75 -0.62
CA LEU A 54 3.93 -4.22 0.41
C LEU A 54 4.20 -4.88 1.78
N HIS A 55 4.54 -6.17 1.78
CA HIS A 55 4.91 -6.89 2.99
C HIS A 55 6.24 -6.38 3.56
N ALA A 56 7.26 -6.19 2.72
CA ALA A 56 8.54 -5.60 3.12
C ALA A 56 8.38 -4.18 3.69
N LYS A 57 7.40 -3.41 3.18
CA LYS A 57 7.02 -2.08 3.72
C LYS A 57 6.20 -2.16 5.01
N GLY A 58 5.81 -3.35 5.48
CA GLY A 58 4.96 -3.55 6.67
C GLY A 58 3.49 -3.17 6.50
N ILE A 59 3.04 -2.95 5.25
CA ILE A 59 1.69 -2.46 4.94
C ILE A 59 0.68 -3.61 4.91
N VAL A 60 1.14 -4.78 4.47
CA VAL A 60 0.39 -6.04 4.51
C VAL A 60 1.15 -7.07 5.34
N LYS A 61 0.42 -7.95 6.00
CA LYS A 61 0.95 -9.12 6.69
C LYS A 61 0.75 -10.35 5.82
N ARG A 62 1.64 -11.33 5.97
CA ARG A 62 1.59 -12.62 5.27
C ARG A 62 1.57 -13.75 6.29
N THR A 63 0.60 -14.63 6.16
CA THR A 63 0.45 -15.84 6.99
C THR A 63 0.53 -17.07 6.10
N ILE A 64 1.04 -18.16 6.64
CA ILE A 64 1.09 -19.46 5.97
C ILE A 64 -0.12 -20.27 6.42
N GLU A 65 -0.90 -20.75 5.47
CA GLU A 65 -1.98 -21.72 5.71
C GLU A 65 -1.62 -23.09 5.15
N LYS A 66 -1.95 -24.14 5.89
CA LYS A 66 -1.90 -25.52 5.39
C LYS A 66 -3.06 -25.75 4.44
N ALA A 67 -2.78 -26.33 3.28
CA ALA A 67 -3.79 -26.71 2.30
C ALA A 67 -3.50 -28.12 1.76
N ARG A 68 -4.51 -28.74 1.14
CA ARG A 68 -4.31 -30.00 0.41
C ARG A 68 -3.27 -29.75 -0.69
N GLY A 69 -2.11 -30.40 -0.60
CA GLY A 69 -0.99 -30.21 -1.52
C GLY A 69 0.11 -29.24 -1.06
N GLY A 70 0.12 -28.81 0.20
CA GLY A 70 1.26 -28.09 0.79
C GLY A 70 0.89 -26.82 1.56
N VAL A 71 1.73 -25.80 1.47
CA VAL A 71 1.55 -24.50 2.12
C VAL A 71 1.12 -23.45 1.12
N ARG A 72 0.31 -22.49 1.57
CA ARG A 72 -0.08 -21.32 0.75
C ARG A 72 0.04 -20.04 1.56
N TYR A 73 0.43 -18.96 0.88
CA TYR A 73 0.47 -17.64 1.48
C TYR A 73 -0.89 -16.94 1.39
N VAL A 74 -1.30 -16.36 2.51
CA VAL A 74 -2.48 -15.52 2.64
C VAL A 74 -2.03 -14.15 3.12
N TYR A 75 -2.55 -13.11 2.48
CA TYR A 75 -2.20 -11.73 2.74
C TYR A 75 -3.40 -10.99 3.34
N CYS A 76 -3.13 -10.14 4.32
CA CYS A 76 -4.09 -9.22 4.92
C CYS A 76 -3.46 -7.86 5.15
N VAL A 77 -4.25 -6.81 5.26
CA VAL A 77 -3.74 -5.47 5.58
C VAL A 77 -3.29 -5.42 7.04
N ALA A 78 -2.13 -4.80 7.29
CA ALA A 78 -1.57 -4.68 8.63
C ALA A 78 -2.39 -3.73 9.52
N GLU A 79 -2.98 -2.70 8.90
CA GLU A 79 -3.77 -1.66 9.54
C GLU A 79 -5.01 -1.31 8.72
N GLU A 80 -6.01 -0.77 9.41
CA GLU A 80 -7.21 -0.23 8.78
C GLU A 80 -6.86 1.02 7.95
N LYS A 81 -7.52 1.19 6.80
CA LYS A 81 -7.27 2.28 5.85
C LYS A 81 -7.13 3.63 6.53
N SER A 82 -8.10 4.00 7.39
CA SER A 82 -8.13 5.31 8.07
C SER A 82 -6.93 5.55 8.97
N LYS A 83 -6.44 4.52 9.66
CA LYS A 83 -5.26 4.63 10.54
C LYS A 83 -3.97 4.74 9.71
N PHE A 84 -3.90 4.00 8.60
CA PHE A 84 -2.79 4.09 7.67
C PHE A 84 -2.64 5.51 7.09
N GLU A 85 -3.75 6.15 6.67
CA GLU A 85 -3.69 7.49 6.07
C GLU A 85 -3.10 8.52 7.06
N GLN A 86 -3.52 8.46 8.32
CA GLN A 86 -3.06 9.40 9.35
C GLN A 86 -1.58 9.18 9.71
N GLN A 87 -1.16 7.92 9.87
CA GLN A 87 0.20 7.62 10.33
C GLN A 87 1.27 7.72 9.24
N HIS A 88 0.96 7.35 7.99
CA HIS A 88 1.97 7.35 6.93
C HIS A 88 2.18 8.73 6.30
N ILE A 89 1.15 9.58 6.23
CA ILE A 89 1.31 10.94 5.70
C ILE A 89 2.26 11.76 6.59
N GLY A 90 2.10 11.68 7.92
CA GLY A 90 3.01 12.34 8.85
C GLY A 90 4.45 11.91 8.64
N LYS A 91 4.70 10.59 8.58
CA LYS A 91 6.05 10.04 8.35
C LYS A 91 6.69 10.46 7.04
N VAL A 92 5.92 10.55 5.95
CA VAL A 92 6.43 11.00 4.64
C VAL A 92 6.80 12.48 4.69
N VAL A 93 5.95 13.32 5.31
CA VAL A 93 6.24 14.75 5.50
C VAL A 93 7.47 14.94 6.39
N ASP A 94 7.57 14.20 7.49
CA ASP A 94 8.71 14.26 8.40
C ASP A 94 10.02 13.84 7.71
N GLN A 95 9.99 12.80 6.87
CA GLN A 95 11.15 12.41 6.06
C GLN A 95 11.53 13.48 5.04
N LEU A 96 10.56 14.13 4.40
CA LEU A 96 10.82 15.19 3.43
C LEU A 96 11.46 16.41 4.13
N VAL A 97 10.89 16.83 5.26
CA VAL A 97 11.42 17.94 6.07
C VAL A 97 12.81 17.60 6.61
N ARG A 98 13.05 16.38 7.09
CA ARG A 98 14.39 15.96 7.53
C ARG A 98 15.42 15.98 6.41
N ARG A 99 15.03 15.60 5.19
CA ARG A 99 15.95 15.46 4.05
C ARG A 99 16.27 16.78 3.37
N PHE A 100 15.31 17.70 3.35
CA PHE A 100 15.42 18.97 2.62
C PHE A 100 15.38 20.21 3.52
N GLY A 101 15.14 20.01 4.83
CA GLY A 101 15.32 20.95 5.94
C GLY A 101 15.10 22.41 5.59
N ASN A 102 16.17 23.19 5.67
CA ASN A 102 16.14 24.63 5.47
C ASN A 102 15.69 25.02 4.05
N THR A 103 16.04 24.23 3.03
CA THR A 103 15.66 24.48 1.64
C THR A 103 14.17 24.22 1.41
N ALA A 104 13.61 23.15 1.98
CA ALA A 104 12.18 22.87 1.88
C ALA A 104 11.35 23.91 2.64
N VAL A 105 11.79 24.31 3.83
CA VAL A 105 11.10 25.35 4.63
C VAL A 105 11.14 26.70 3.91
N ALA A 106 12.30 27.11 3.39
CA ALA A 106 12.42 28.34 2.61
C ALA A 106 11.52 28.32 1.36
N TYR A 107 11.51 27.22 0.61
CA TYR A 107 10.66 27.05 -0.56
C TYR A 107 9.16 27.11 -0.20
N PHE A 108 8.75 26.50 0.91
CA PHE A 108 7.37 26.58 1.36
C PHE A 108 6.98 27.99 1.82
N GLN A 109 7.89 28.73 2.47
CA GLN A 109 7.64 30.12 2.87
C GLN A 109 7.51 31.06 1.66
N GLU A 110 8.27 30.85 0.58
CA GLU A 110 8.09 31.61 -0.66
C GLU A 110 6.81 31.23 -1.40
N ARG A 111 6.47 29.93 -1.46
CA ARG A 111 5.37 29.43 -2.30
C ARG A 111 3.99 29.61 -1.69
N PHE A 112 3.88 29.66 -0.36
CA PHE A 112 2.61 29.80 0.37
C PHE A 112 2.43 31.18 1.02
N LYS A 113 3.20 32.19 0.59
CA LYS A 113 2.88 33.60 0.82
C LYS A 113 1.61 34.01 0.08
#